data_AF-A0A518C5G9-F1
#
_entry.id   AF-A0A518C5G9-F1
#
_cell.length_a   1.000
_cell.length_b   1.000
_cell.length_c   1.000
_cell.angle_alpha   90.00
_cell.angle_beta   90.00
_cell.angle_gamma   90.00
#
_symmetry.space_group_name_H-M   'P 1'
#
loop_
_entity.id
_entity.type
_entity.pdbx_description
1 polymer ?
#
loop_
_entity_poly.entity_id
_entity_poly.type
_entity_poly.pdbx_seq_one_letter_code
_entity_poly.pdbx_strand_id
1 'polypeptide(L)'
;MHVNGPTAVHPAQSIRGPHHAPQAPAVDSRTQFDTVDELDISHEADFASQVKDIPDIRADRVAQIKAQIADGTYMTDDKLDLALERLLDEIG
;
A
#
# COMPACT_ATOMS: atom_id res chain seq x y z
N MET A 1 -3.72 -38.15 -22.80
CA MET A 1 -4.56 -36.99 -23.22
C MET A 1 -5.69 -37.49 -24.09
N HIS A 2 -6.93 -37.36 -23.62
CA HIS A 2 -8.15 -37.31 -24.43
C HIS A 2 -9.11 -36.39 -23.66
N VAL A 3 -9.49 -35.26 -24.26
CA VAL A 3 -10.38 -34.26 -23.68
C VAL A 3 -11.79 -34.58 -24.18
N ASN A 4 -12.67 -35.01 -23.27
CA ASN A 4 -14.09 -35.14 -23.56
C ASN A 4 -14.75 -33.80 -23.18
N GLY A 5 -15.25 -33.09 -24.20
CA GLY A 5 -15.84 -31.76 -24.04
C GLY A 5 -17.04 -31.77 -23.08
N PRO A 6 -17.21 -30.72 -22.27
CA PRO A 6 -18.32 -30.65 -21.34
C PRO A 6 -19.62 -30.28 -22.07
N THR A 7 -20.56 -31.23 -22.01
CA THR A 7 -22.01 -31.03 -21.84
C THR A 7 -22.77 -30.26 -22.95
N ALA A 8 -23.63 -30.99 -23.66
CA ALA A 8 -24.71 -30.42 -24.45
C ALA A 8 -25.74 -29.79 -23.51
N VAL A 9 -25.78 -28.46 -23.46
CA VAL A 9 -26.73 -27.69 -22.64
C VAL A 9 -28.10 -27.73 -23.31
N HIS A 10 -29.03 -28.51 -22.76
CA HIS A 10 -30.45 -28.39 -23.12
C HIS A 10 -31.08 -27.25 -22.33
N PRO A 11 -31.75 -26.26 -22.96
CA PRO A 11 -32.54 -25.28 -22.25
C PRO A 11 -33.78 -25.96 -21.63
N ALA A 12 -34.16 -25.55 -20.42
CA ALA A 12 -35.31 -26.09 -19.72
C ALA A 12 -36.63 -25.76 -20.46
N GLN A 13 -37.37 -26.78 -20.89
CA GLN A 13 -38.75 -26.58 -21.36
C GLN A 13 -39.68 -26.36 -20.18
N SER A 14 -40.33 -25.19 -20.14
CA SER A 14 -41.30 -24.85 -19.09
C SER A 14 -42.68 -25.43 -19.43
N ILE A 15 -43.09 -26.47 -18.71
CA ILE A 15 -44.47 -26.98 -18.76
C ILE A 15 -45.29 -26.20 -17.72
N ARG A 16 -46.08 -25.22 -18.18
CA ARG A 16 -47.07 -24.50 -17.35
C ARG A 16 -48.40 -25.27 -17.36
N GLY A 17 -48.66 -26.04 -16.32
CA GLY A 17 -50.01 -26.51 -16.00
C GLY A 17 -50.82 -25.41 -15.29
N PRO A 18 -52.16 -25.37 -15.44
CA PRO A 18 -52.98 -24.50 -14.63
C PRO A 18 -53.01 -25.04 -13.19
N HIS A 19 -53.26 -24.15 -12.23
CA HIS A 19 -53.45 -24.39 -10.78
C HIS A 19 -52.23 -24.14 -9.88
N HIS A 20 -52.09 -22.85 -9.55
CA HIS A 20 -51.56 -22.19 -8.35
C HIS A 20 -51.32 -23.07 -7.11
N ALA A 21 -50.08 -23.04 -6.60
CA ALA A 21 -49.70 -23.41 -5.25
C ALA A 21 -48.78 -22.30 -4.66
N PRO A 22 -48.84 -22.02 -3.34
CA PRO A 22 -48.17 -20.87 -2.75
C PRO A 22 -46.64 -21.05 -2.74
N GLN A 23 -45.96 -20.00 -3.20
CA GLN A 23 -44.51 -19.91 -3.32
C GLN A 23 -43.88 -19.82 -1.93
N ALA A 24 -43.20 -20.88 -1.49
CA ALA A 24 -42.19 -20.77 -0.45
C ALA A 24 -41.01 -19.95 -1.02
N PRO A 25 -40.50 -18.93 -0.32
CA PRO A 25 -39.35 -18.19 -0.82
C PRO A 25 -38.14 -19.12 -0.79
N ALA A 26 -37.60 -19.44 -1.96
CA ALA A 26 -36.30 -20.07 -2.09
C ALA A 26 -35.28 -19.09 -1.51
N VAL A 27 -34.63 -19.51 -0.42
CA VAL A 27 -33.48 -18.82 0.15
C VAL A 27 -32.32 -19.05 -0.81
N ASP A 28 -32.22 -18.18 -1.81
CA ASP A 28 -31.12 -18.15 -2.76
C ASP A 28 -29.92 -17.60 -2.01
N SER A 29 -29.21 -18.49 -1.30
CA SER A 29 -27.95 -18.18 -0.62
C SER A 29 -26.86 -17.95 -1.66
N ARG A 30 -26.99 -16.85 -2.41
CA ARG A 30 -25.87 -16.26 -3.13
C ARG A 30 -24.88 -15.86 -2.06
N THR A 31 -23.70 -16.47 -2.05
CA THR A 31 -22.55 -15.94 -1.32
C THR A 31 -22.27 -14.55 -1.86
N GLN A 32 -22.94 -13.55 -1.30
CA GLN A 32 -22.57 -12.16 -1.41
C GLN A 32 -21.23 -12.10 -0.69
N PHE A 33 -20.14 -12.04 -1.46
CA PHE A 33 -18.93 -11.46 -0.92
C PHE A 33 -19.32 -10.05 -0.53
N ASP A 34 -19.50 -9.84 0.77
CA ASP A 34 -19.70 -8.53 1.36
C ASP A 34 -18.50 -7.70 0.91
N THR A 35 -18.73 -6.72 0.04
CA THR A 35 -17.69 -5.81 -0.41
C THR A 35 -17.35 -4.96 0.80
N VAL A 36 -16.36 -5.40 1.57
CA VAL A 36 -15.84 -4.63 2.70
C VAL A 36 -15.22 -3.38 2.11
N ASP A 37 -15.92 -2.25 2.23
CA ASP A 37 -15.49 -0.92 1.74
C ASP A 37 -14.53 -0.24 2.72
N GLU A 38 -14.04 -0.99 3.72
CA GLU A 38 -13.19 -0.49 4.79
C GLU A 38 -11.86 -1.25 4.80
N LEU A 39 -10.78 -0.49 4.63
CA LEU A 39 -9.40 -0.96 4.68
C LEU A 39 -8.76 -0.32 5.91
N ASP A 40 -8.41 -1.14 6.90
CA ASP A 40 -7.71 -0.68 8.10
C ASP A 40 -6.20 -0.78 7.85
N ILE A 41 -5.54 0.36 7.64
CA ILE A 41 -4.11 0.45 7.37
C ILE A 41 -3.39 0.60 8.72
N SER A 42 -2.32 -0.15 8.93
CA SER A 42 -1.55 -0.04 10.17
C SER A 42 -0.88 1.33 10.28
N HIS A 43 -0.78 1.86 11.51
CA HIS A 43 -0.16 3.17 11.75
C HIS A 43 1.28 3.28 11.23
N GLU A 44 2.01 2.16 11.18
CA GLU A 44 3.37 2.10 10.63
C GLU A 44 3.40 2.28 9.11
N ALA A 45 2.38 1.78 8.39
CA ALA A 45 2.27 1.94 6.95
C ALA A 45 1.88 3.37 6.54
N ASP A 46 1.07 4.06 7.35
CA ASP A 46 0.78 5.49 7.19
C ASP A 46 2.07 6.33 7.36
N PHE A 47 2.85 6.02 8.40
CA PHE A 47 4.12 6.72 8.64
C PHE A 47 5.12 6.49 7.50
N ALA A 48 5.26 5.25 7.02
CA ALA A 48 6.13 4.92 5.89
C ALA A 48 5.68 5.61 4.58
N SER A 49 4.38 5.88 4.42
CA SER A 49 3.85 6.62 3.29
C SER A 49 4.20 8.11 3.37
N GLN A 50 4.12 8.72 4.56
CA GLN A 50 4.54 10.11 4.78
C GLN A 50 6.04 10.32 4.53
N VAL A 51 6.89 9.32 4.76
CA VAL A 51 8.33 9.41 4.42
C VAL A 51 8.54 9.63 2.92
N LYS A 52 7.64 9.12 2.06
CA LYS A 52 7.73 9.34 0.60
C LYS A 52 7.41 10.77 0.19
N ASP A 53 6.66 11.50 1.01
CA ASP A 53 6.33 12.91 0.78
C ASP A 53 7.46 13.85 1.26
N ILE A 54 8.45 13.32 1.97
CA ILE A 54 9.64 14.07 2.37
C ILE A 54 10.51 14.25 1.11
N PRO A 55 10.87 15.50 0.76
CA PRO A 55 11.76 15.75 -0.37
C PRO A 55 13.09 15.00 -0.19
N ASP A 56 13.58 14.37 -1.27
CA ASP A 56 14.88 13.69 -1.30
C ASP A 56 16.02 14.56 -0.74
N ILE A 57 15.90 15.88 -0.93
CA ILE A 57 16.85 16.87 -0.46
C ILE A 57 16.14 17.91 0.39
N ARG A 58 16.65 18.10 1.62
CA ARG A 58 16.26 19.20 2.51
C ARG A 58 16.91 20.52 2.03
N ALA A 59 16.37 21.09 0.96
CA ALA A 59 16.94 22.25 0.27
C ALA A 59 17.23 23.44 1.21
N ASP A 60 16.34 23.74 2.15
CA ASP A 60 16.51 24.84 3.11
C ASP A 60 17.73 24.63 4.02
N ARG A 61 17.92 23.40 4.51
CA ARG A 61 19.07 23.06 5.36
C ARG A 61 20.37 23.13 4.58
N VAL A 62 20.35 22.70 3.33
CA VAL A 62 21.52 22.81 2.43
C VAL A 62 21.87 24.28 2.18
N ALA A 63 20.87 25.13 1.90
CA ALA A 63 21.08 26.55 1.69
C ALA A 63 21.66 27.23 2.95
N GLN A 64 21.13 26.91 4.13
CA GLN A 64 21.64 27.39 5.41
C GLN A 64 23.11 27.01 5.63
N ILE A 65 23.46 25.74 5.42
CA ILE A 65 24.82 25.25 5.60
C ILE A 65 25.78 25.91 4.59
N LYS A 66 25.36 26.05 3.33
CA LYS A 66 26.15 26.75 2.31
C LYS A 66 26.47 28.19 2.72
N ALA A 67 25.50 28.90 3.29
CA ALA A 67 25.71 30.25 3.80
C ALA A 67 26.72 30.27 4.96
N GLN A 68 26.61 29.35 5.92
CA GLN A 68 27.57 29.23 7.04
C GLN A 68 28.99 28.90 6.56
N ILE A 69 29.12 28.10 5.50
CA ILE A 69 30.43 27.78 4.91
C ILE A 69 31.03 29.02 4.25
N ALA A 70 30.23 29.78 3.49
CA ALA A 70 30.67 31.01 2.85
C ALA A 70 31.08 32.10 3.87
N ASP A 71 30.38 32.15 5.00
CA ASP A 71 30.67 33.04 6.13
C ASP A 71 31.82 32.53 7.02
N GLY A 72 32.30 31.30 6.80
CA GLY A 72 33.37 30.69 7.59
C GLY A 72 32.95 30.22 8.99
N THR A 73 31.68 30.36 9.37
CA THR A 73 31.14 29.99 10.68
C THR A 73 30.72 28.53 10.79
N TYR A 74 30.80 27.77 9.69
CA TYR A 74 30.42 26.36 9.70
C TYR A 74 31.42 25.46 10.45
N MET A 75 32.73 25.70 10.31
CA MET A 75 33.79 24.92 10.96
C MET A 75 34.01 25.43 12.38
N THR A 76 33.72 24.58 13.35
CA THR A 76 33.96 24.81 14.78
C THR A 76 34.81 23.67 15.32
N ASP A 77 35.54 23.91 16.42
CA ASP A 77 36.42 22.90 17.03
C ASP A 77 35.65 21.60 17.33
N ASP A 78 34.47 21.69 17.96
CA ASP A 78 33.60 20.54 18.24
C ASP A 78 33.22 19.72 16.99
N LYS A 79 33.03 20.38 15.84
CA LYS A 79 32.69 19.70 14.58
C LYS A 79 33.91 19.05 13.95
N LEU A 80 35.11 19.60 14.19
CA LEU A 80 36.37 19.03 13.71
C LEU A 80 36.71 17.77 14.48
N ASP A 81 36.58 17.80 15.80
CA ASP A 81 36.79 16.63 16.65
C ASP A 81 35.84 15.50 16.26
N LEU A 82 34.55 15.80 16.12
CA LEU A 82 33.55 14.83 15.67
C LEU A 82 33.84 14.29 14.26
N ALA A 83 34.31 15.13 13.35
CA ALA A 83 34.66 14.70 12.00
C ALA A 83 35.87 13.77 12.00
N LEU A 84 36.86 14.04 12.86
CA LEU A 84 38.04 13.21 13.01
C LEU A 84 37.69 11.85 13.63
N GLU A 85 36.88 11.82 14.68
CA GLU A 85 36.38 10.57 15.29
C GLU A 85 35.68 9.68 14.24
N ARG A 86 34.74 10.25 13.49
CA ARG A 86 34.01 9.52 12.44
C ARG A 86 34.92 9.00 11.32
N LEU A 87 35.92 9.77 10.95
CA LEU A 87 36.90 9.36 9.94
C LEU A 87 37.72 8.17 10.44
N LEU A 88 38.15 8.19 11.70
CA LEU A 88 38.90 7.08 12.32
C LEU A 88 38.03 5.82 12.44
N ASP A 89 36.75 5.96 12.77
CA ASP A 89 35.78 4.87 12.80
C ASP A 89 35.51 4.26 11.41
N GLU A 90 35.57 5.06 10.34
CA GLU A 90 35.36 4.59 8.97
C GLU A 90 36.54 3.77 8.43
N ILE A 91 37.76 4.07 8.88
CA ILE A 91 39.00 3.42 8.39
C ILE A 91 39.51 2.27 9.28
N GLY A 92 39.01 2.14 10.51
CA GLY A 92 39.40 1.10 11.48
C GLY A 92 38.60 -0.18 11.34
#